data_AF-A0A397V175-F1
#
_entry.id   AF-A0A397V175-F1
#
_cell.length_a   1.000
_cell.length_b   1.000
_cell.length_c   1.000
_cell.angle_alpha   90.00
_cell.angle_beta   90.00
_cell.angle_gamma   90.00
#
_symmetry.space_group_name_H-M   'P 1'
#
loop_
_entity.id
_entity.type
_entity.pdbx_description
1 polymer ?
#
loop_
_entity_poly.entity_id
_entity_poly.type
_entity_poly.pdbx_seq_one_letter_code
_entity_poly.pdbx_strand_id
1 'polypeptide(L)'
;MKIKRKQVFDDKLDPSNNDCEVTEIDGNPALQTIIDFANDNIAYSKDLGVRFNMALSPSIGTFSQLFTLREDLPENSNVTYNLKCPEKSYTLTRKWSVAFTNTAFESFCFDIRNNSAKIKSGDKPTESTSSYRFKASALGNKNNIKLNIEHAEPVDDIFYLINNGTVGVAVIPDESDGYWYMQRLADGLAQLNQLNTEKLILDMSNNFGGDDTSVSIFTTLLLFQSRKPYFFPTSININNFTIPVIKKNFDTHSDEFDIYNPYSYLSFPSGEPFKNASEFIGPLTNLTSSLHLNTLYPDELQLLNNTSPFRWTSDDIIIITNGFCVDKCALLTLFLSKFYKVKTIAVGGLLDTPMSFSTNPGGSITSTNVIAHSAGDKTPDLPEINELILTIREAYDFNNDNITTGVLEYLFKPADYRLYYNEKNAWDLSLLWVDAANLLNKKLYFFFFFNNSSFFN
;
A
#
# COMPACT_ATOMS: atom_id res chain seq x y z
N MET A 1 -19.66 0.03 25.62
CA MET A 1 -19.15 -0.31 24.27
C MET A 1 -18.78 -1.78 24.30
N LYS A 2 -19.43 -2.66 23.52
CA LYS A 2 -19.12 -4.10 23.53
C LYS A 2 -17.84 -4.32 22.72
N ILE A 3 -16.82 -4.92 23.34
CA ILE A 3 -15.63 -5.43 22.64
C ILE A 3 -16.13 -6.38 21.55
N LYS A 4 -15.79 -6.09 20.27
CA LYS A 4 -16.15 -6.98 19.16
C LYS A 4 -15.36 -8.27 19.29
N ARG A 5 -16.06 -9.41 19.23
CA ARG A 5 -15.50 -10.76 19.37
C ARG A 5 -14.71 -11.14 18.12
N LYS A 6 -13.62 -11.88 18.28
CA LYS A 6 -12.84 -12.44 17.16
C LYS A 6 -13.39 -13.81 16.80
N GLN A 7 -14.05 -13.97 15.66
CA GLN A 7 -14.61 -15.26 15.26
C GLN A 7 -13.72 -15.98 14.24
N VAL A 8 -13.84 -17.30 14.22
CA VAL A 8 -13.34 -18.13 13.13
C VAL A 8 -14.34 -18.07 11.98
N PHE A 9 -13.89 -17.54 10.84
CA PHE A 9 -14.78 -17.25 9.71
C PHE A 9 -14.86 -18.38 8.68
N ASP A 10 -13.78 -19.14 8.49
CA ASP A 10 -13.74 -20.27 7.54
C ASP A 10 -12.64 -21.26 7.95
N ASP A 11 -12.94 -22.16 8.90
CA ASP A 11 -12.07 -23.30 9.19
C ASP A 11 -12.35 -24.44 8.21
N LYS A 12 -11.53 -24.50 7.16
CA LYS A 12 -11.61 -25.55 6.13
C LYS A 12 -11.29 -26.95 6.64
N LEU A 13 -10.60 -27.07 7.78
CA LEU A 13 -10.25 -28.36 8.38
C LEU A 13 -11.38 -28.88 9.26
N ASP A 14 -12.07 -27.98 9.96
CA ASP A 14 -13.21 -28.31 10.82
C ASP A 14 -14.23 -27.17 10.81
N PRO A 15 -15.21 -27.21 9.87
CA PRO A 15 -16.24 -26.18 9.76
C PRO A 15 -17.11 -26.01 11.00
N SER A 16 -17.08 -26.95 11.96
CA SER A 16 -17.79 -26.79 13.24
C SER A 16 -17.18 -25.72 14.14
N ASN A 17 -15.98 -25.24 13.81
CA ASN A 17 -15.33 -24.11 14.46
C ASN A 17 -15.81 -22.75 13.93
N ASN A 18 -16.56 -22.72 12.81
CA ASN A 18 -17.06 -21.46 12.26
C ASN A 18 -17.95 -20.74 13.28
N ASP A 19 -17.87 -19.42 13.31
CA ASP A 19 -18.55 -18.51 14.26
C ASP A 19 -18.13 -18.67 15.73
N CYS A 20 -17.14 -19.51 16.04
CA CYS A 20 -16.57 -19.61 17.38
C CYS A 20 -15.62 -18.44 17.66
N GLU A 21 -15.69 -17.89 18.88
CA GLU A 21 -14.76 -16.85 19.32
C GLU A 21 -13.42 -17.45 19.74
N VAL A 22 -12.30 -16.95 19.22
CA VAL A 22 -10.96 -17.29 19.72
C VAL A 22 -10.67 -16.40 20.93
N THR A 23 -10.68 -16.97 22.13
CA THR A 23 -10.46 -16.22 23.37
C THR A 23 -9.00 -16.19 23.78
N GLU A 24 -8.28 -17.29 23.56
CA GLU A 24 -6.85 -17.40 23.88
C GLU A 24 -6.08 -18.12 22.76
N ILE A 25 -4.80 -17.76 22.63
CA ILE A 25 -3.81 -18.39 21.76
C ILE A 25 -2.58 -18.71 22.63
N ASP A 26 -2.24 -19.99 22.71
CA ASP A 26 -1.16 -20.52 23.56
C ASP A 26 -1.25 -20.05 25.02
N GLY A 27 -2.48 -20.03 25.55
CA GLY A 27 -2.78 -19.63 26.94
C GLY A 27 -2.77 -18.11 27.18
N ASN A 28 -2.50 -17.29 26.15
CA ASN A 28 -2.52 -15.83 26.24
C ASN A 28 -3.79 -15.26 25.59
N PRO A 29 -4.31 -14.10 26.05
CA PRO A 29 -5.47 -13.47 25.42
C PRO A 29 -5.28 -13.24 23.92
N ALA A 30 -6.20 -13.78 23.10
CA ALA A 30 -6.01 -13.83 21.65
C ALA A 30 -5.83 -12.45 21.00
N LEU A 31 -6.45 -11.40 21.56
CA LEU A 31 -6.23 -10.03 21.08
C LEU A 31 -4.80 -9.57 21.34
N GLN A 32 -4.29 -9.79 22.54
CA GLN A 32 -2.95 -9.37 22.92
C GLN A 32 -1.89 -10.14 22.13
N THR A 33 -2.02 -11.47 21.99
CA THR A 33 -1.07 -12.29 21.22
C THR A 33 -0.89 -11.79 19.78
N ILE A 34 -1.97 -11.34 19.14
CA ILE A 34 -1.91 -10.83 17.77
C ILE A 34 -1.33 -9.42 17.72
N ILE A 35 -1.60 -8.59 18.73
CA ILE A 35 -1.00 -7.25 18.85
C ILE A 35 0.51 -7.37 19.03
N ASP A 36 0.95 -8.26 19.93
CA ASP A 36 2.37 -8.51 20.21
C ASP A 36 3.06 -9.03 18.95
N PHE A 37 2.45 -10.01 18.26
CA PHE A 37 2.97 -10.47 16.97
C PHE A 37 3.11 -9.34 15.96
N ALA A 38 2.08 -8.50 15.80
CA ALA A 38 2.11 -7.38 14.87
C ALA A 38 3.17 -6.34 15.25
N ASN A 39 3.43 -6.14 16.54
CA ASN A 39 4.44 -5.21 17.01
C ASN A 39 5.87 -5.73 16.80
N ASP A 40 6.09 -7.02 17.01
CA ASP A 40 7.43 -7.59 17.11
C ASP A 40 7.91 -8.20 15.78
N ASN A 41 6.99 -8.65 14.92
CA ASN A 41 7.34 -9.42 13.71
C ASN A 41 6.97 -8.72 12.39
N ILE A 42 6.13 -7.67 12.43
CA ILE A 42 5.75 -6.93 11.22
C ILE A 42 6.49 -5.59 11.21
N ALA A 43 7.35 -5.39 10.21
CA ALA A 43 8.20 -4.19 10.08
C ALA A 43 7.75 -3.22 8.97
N TYR A 44 6.67 -3.54 8.25
CA TYR A 44 6.22 -2.79 7.07
C TYR A 44 5.55 -1.45 7.35
N SER A 45 5.17 -1.17 8.60
CA SER A 45 4.57 0.12 8.99
C SER A 45 5.00 0.54 10.38
N LYS A 46 5.15 1.85 10.58
CA LYS A 46 5.39 2.45 11.90
C LYS A 46 4.11 2.53 12.74
N ASP A 47 2.95 2.34 12.11
CA ASP A 47 1.65 2.36 12.77
C ASP A 47 1.22 0.94 13.19
N LEU A 48 1.02 0.76 14.49
CA LEU A 48 0.57 -0.51 15.06
C LEU A 48 -0.81 -0.93 14.53
N GLY A 49 -1.73 0.00 14.25
CA GLY A 49 -3.04 -0.31 13.66
C GLY A 49 -2.91 -0.88 12.24
N VAL A 50 -1.98 -0.36 11.45
CA VAL A 50 -1.67 -0.88 10.12
C VAL A 50 -1.04 -2.27 10.21
N ARG A 51 -0.05 -2.45 11.10
CA ARG A 51 0.56 -3.77 11.33
C ARG A 51 -0.45 -4.79 11.85
N PHE A 52 -1.36 -4.37 12.72
CA PHE A 52 -2.46 -5.21 13.19
C PHE A 52 -3.39 -5.63 12.04
N ASN A 53 -3.68 -4.74 11.10
CA ASN A 53 -4.37 -5.11 9.87
C ASN A 53 -3.56 -6.11 9.03
N MET A 54 -2.25 -5.95 8.89
CA MET A 54 -1.40 -6.91 8.15
C MET A 54 -1.44 -8.30 8.79
N ALA A 55 -1.48 -8.36 10.13
CA ALA A 55 -1.59 -9.60 10.86
C ALA A 55 -2.90 -10.37 10.58
N LEU A 56 -4.04 -9.67 10.39
CA LEU A 56 -5.38 -10.28 10.41
C LEU A 56 -6.28 -10.06 9.20
N SER A 57 -6.05 -9.00 8.42
CA SER A 57 -6.98 -8.56 7.40
C SER A 57 -7.21 -9.70 6.40
N PRO A 58 -8.48 -10.00 6.05
CA PRO A 58 -8.84 -11.06 5.11
C PRO A 58 -8.44 -10.74 3.66
N SER A 59 -7.68 -9.66 3.44
CA SER A 59 -7.12 -9.32 2.15
C SER A 59 -6.29 -10.47 1.55
N ILE A 60 -6.16 -10.42 0.23
CA ILE A 60 -5.51 -11.45 -0.60
C ILE A 60 -4.16 -10.93 -1.11
N GLY A 61 -3.65 -9.84 -0.52
CA GLY A 61 -2.32 -9.31 -0.80
C GLY A 61 -1.22 -10.05 -0.05
N THR A 62 0.01 -9.88 -0.52
CA THR A 62 1.24 -10.45 0.08
C THR A 62 1.42 -10.07 1.55
N PHE A 63 0.82 -8.95 1.99
CA PHE A 63 0.97 -8.39 3.34
C PHE A 63 -0.24 -8.61 4.25
N SER A 64 -1.12 -9.56 3.90
CA SER A 64 -2.29 -9.91 4.71
C SER A 64 -2.15 -11.28 5.35
N GLN A 65 -2.86 -11.45 6.47
CA GLN A 65 -2.88 -12.69 7.24
C GLN A 65 -1.48 -13.12 7.72
N LEU A 66 -0.58 -12.15 7.96
CA LEU A 66 0.80 -12.45 8.38
C LEU A 66 0.86 -13.20 9.71
N PHE A 67 -0.19 -13.16 10.54
CA PHE A 67 -0.25 -13.99 11.74
C PHE A 67 -0.41 -15.48 11.45
N THR A 68 -1.04 -15.84 10.33
CA THR A 68 -1.28 -17.25 9.95
C THR A 68 -0.37 -17.73 8.83
N LEU A 69 0.09 -16.81 7.97
CA LEU A 69 1.01 -17.06 6.86
C LEU A 69 2.31 -16.31 7.15
N ARG A 70 3.30 -17.05 7.66
CA ARG A 70 4.55 -16.50 8.19
C ARG A 70 5.74 -17.00 7.40
N GLU A 71 6.76 -16.15 7.30
CA GLU A 71 8.09 -16.52 6.76
C GLU A 71 9.03 -17.00 7.88
N ASP A 72 8.75 -16.63 9.13
CA ASP A 72 9.45 -17.10 10.31
C ASP A 72 9.01 -18.51 10.74
N LEU A 73 9.97 -19.30 11.24
CA LEU A 73 9.68 -20.59 11.83
C LEU A 73 9.02 -20.38 13.21
N PRO A 74 7.90 -21.06 13.49
CA PRO A 74 7.24 -20.95 14.78
C PRO A 74 8.11 -21.55 15.89
N GLU A 75 8.09 -20.94 17.08
CA GLU A 75 8.83 -21.44 18.24
C GLU A 75 8.40 -22.86 18.65
N ASN A 76 7.11 -23.17 18.47
CA ASN A 76 6.51 -24.46 18.78
C ASN A 76 5.96 -25.11 17.51
N SER A 77 5.98 -26.45 17.45
CA SER A 77 5.43 -27.21 16.31
C SER A 77 3.91 -27.14 16.19
N ASN A 78 3.24 -26.71 17.27
CA ASN A 78 1.79 -26.58 17.37
C ASN A 78 1.41 -25.22 17.93
N VAL A 79 0.18 -24.80 17.63
CA VAL A 79 -0.50 -23.66 18.23
C VAL A 79 -1.81 -24.13 18.84
N THR A 80 -2.15 -23.61 20.01
CA THR A 80 -3.34 -23.98 20.78
C THR A 80 -4.29 -22.79 20.86
N TYR A 81 -5.56 -23.02 20.51
CA TYR A 81 -6.62 -22.02 20.56
C TYR A 81 -7.66 -22.43 21.59
N ASN A 82 -8.07 -21.53 22.48
CA ASN A 82 -9.30 -21.71 23.25
C ASN A 82 -10.46 -21.06 22.49
N LEU A 83 -11.42 -21.89 22.10
CA LEU A 83 -12.59 -21.50 21.34
C LEU A 83 -13.81 -21.41 22.25
N LYS A 84 -14.60 -20.36 22.06
CA LYS A 84 -15.92 -20.17 22.66
C LYS A 84 -16.97 -20.08 21.57
N CYS A 85 -17.59 -21.21 21.29
CA CYS A 85 -18.70 -21.35 20.36
C CYS A 85 -20.05 -21.09 21.08
N PRO A 86 -21.17 -20.94 20.34
CA PRO A 86 -22.49 -20.74 20.95
C PRO A 86 -22.90 -21.79 21.99
N GLU A 87 -22.54 -23.05 21.76
CA GLU A 87 -22.98 -24.19 22.58
C GLU A 87 -21.87 -24.83 23.42
N LYS A 88 -20.60 -24.55 23.11
CA LYS A 88 -19.44 -25.23 23.74
C LYS A 88 -18.23 -24.32 23.82
N SER A 89 -17.36 -24.60 24.78
CA SER A 89 -16.01 -24.05 24.82
C SER A 89 -15.01 -25.19 24.93
N TYR A 90 -13.93 -25.14 24.16
CA TYR A 90 -12.93 -26.20 24.11
C TYR A 90 -11.62 -25.69 23.56
N THR A 91 -10.58 -26.48 23.81
CA THR A 91 -9.23 -26.24 23.32
C THR A 91 -9.04 -26.97 21.99
N LEU A 92 -8.55 -26.24 20.99
CA LEU A 92 -8.23 -26.71 19.66
C LEU A 92 -6.73 -26.60 19.44
N THR A 93 -6.06 -27.71 19.15
CA THR A 93 -4.63 -27.70 18.79
C THR A 93 -4.47 -27.90 17.29
N ARG A 94 -3.65 -27.05 16.65
CA ARG A 94 -3.29 -27.13 15.24
C ARG A 94 -1.77 -27.27 15.11
N LYS A 95 -1.32 -28.03 14.13
CA LYS A 95 0.09 -28.10 13.76
C LYS A 95 0.40 -27.02 12.73
N TRP A 96 1.61 -26.48 12.77
CA TRP A 96 2.09 -25.66 11.67
C TRP A 96 2.36 -26.53 10.44
N SER A 97 2.01 -26.01 9.26
CA SER A 97 2.38 -26.60 7.98
C SER A 97 3.42 -25.72 7.34
N VAL A 98 4.56 -26.29 6.96
CA VAL A 98 5.60 -25.58 6.23
C VAL A 98 5.38 -25.81 4.74
N ALA A 99 5.09 -24.73 4.02
CA ALA A 99 5.09 -24.72 2.56
C ALA A 99 6.44 -24.17 2.08
N PHE A 100 7.03 -24.79 1.07
CA PHE A 100 8.25 -24.31 0.42
C PHE A 100 8.11 -24.37 -1.10
N THR A 101 8.78 -23.46 -1.78
CA THR A 101 8.97 -23.49 -3.24
C THR A 101 10.37 -24.04 -3.53
N ASN A 102 10.46 -25.04 -4.43
CA ASN A 102 11.68 -25.81 -4.70
C ASN A 102 12.94 -24.98 -4.95
N THR A 103 12.84 -23.75 -5.46
CA THR A 103 14.02 -22.93 -5.79
C THR A 103 14.77 -22.40 -4.57
N ALA A 104 14.10 -22.08 -3.46
CA ALA A 104 14.76 -21.51 -2.28
C ALA A 104 15.29 -22.60 -1.33
N PHE A 105 14.58 -23.72 -1.20
CA PHE A 105 14.91 -24.75 -0.22
C PHE A 105 16.11 -25.62 -0.63
N GLU A 106 16.33 -25.82 -1.94
CA GLU A 106 17.56 -26.45 -2.45
C GLU A 106 18.80 -25.58 -2.18
N SER A 107 18.65 -24.25 -2.22
CA SER A 107 19.73 -23.29 -1.99
C SER A 107 20.03 -23.01 -0.51
N PHE A 108 19.02 -23.05 0.36
CA PHE A 108 19.17 -22.60 1.76
C PHE A 108 19.69 -23.65 2.74
N CYS A 109 19.52 -24.95 2.47
CA CYS A 109 19.86 -25.98 3.47
C CYS A 109 20.72 -27.13 2.95
N PHE A 110 21.01 -27.20 1.65
CA PHE A 110 21.51 -28.44 1.07
C PHE A 110 22.34 -28.23 -0.19
N ASP A 111 23.56 -27.71 -0.03
CA ASP A 111 24.66 -28.19 -0.88
C ASP A 111 24.94 -29.65 -0.51
N ILE A 112 24.07 -30.57 -0.97
CA ILE A 112 24.14 -32.03 -0.77
C ILE A 112 25.38 -32.63 -1.43
N ARG A 113 26.29 -31.83 -1.99
CA ARG A 113 27.50 -32.39 -2.57
C ARG A 113 28.51 -32.90 -1.55
N ASN A 114 28.41 -32.62 -0.25
CA ASN A 114 29.50 -33.07 0.64
C ASN A 114 29.26 -33.43 2.12
N ASN A 115 28.05 -33.52 2.68
CA ASN A 115 27.93 -34.15 4.01
C ASN A 115 26.61 -34.90 4.23
N SER A 116 26.75 -36.18 4.53
CA SER A 116 25.74 -37.20 4.77
C SER A 116 25.03 -37.05 6.12
N ALA A 117 24.53 -35.86 6.44
CA ALA A 117 23.60 -35.67 7.55
C ALA A 117 22.17 -35.93 7.05
N LYS A 118 21.74 -37.19 7.13
CA LYS A 118 20.32 -37.57 6.93
C LYS A 118 19.47 -36.87 7.99
N ILE A 119 18.74 -35.82 7.64
CA ILE A 119 17.63 -35.34 8.46
C ILE A 119 16.61 -36.49 8.53
N LYS A 120 16.57 -37.17 9.68
CA LYS A 120 15.47 -38.06 10.06
C LYS A 120 14.38 -37.21 10.70
N SER A 121 13.71 -36.36 9.92
CA SER A 121 12.41 -35.83 10.33
C SER A 121 11.37 -36.91 10.02
N GLY A 122 10.64 -37.35 11.04
CA GLY A 122 9.55 -38.33 10.90
C GLY A 122 8.38 -37.82 10.07
N ASP A 123 8.33 -36.51 9.78
CA ASP A 123 7.34 -35.90 8.91
C ASP A 123 7.99 -35.63 7.56
N LYS A 124 7.55 -36.38 6.54
CA LYS A 124 7.92 -36.07 5.14
C LYS A 124 7.41 -34.66 4.84
N PRO A 125 8.26 -33.77 4.29
CA PRO A 125 7.79 -32.50 3.74
C PRO A 125 6.63 -32.80 2.79
N THR A 126 5.47 -32.19 3.02
CA THR A 126 4.32 -32.41 2.15
C THR A 126 4.59 -31.62 0.89
N GLU A 127 4.82 -32.30 -0.24
CA GLU A 127 4.85 -31.64 -1.55
C GLU A 127 3.54 -30.85 -1.69
N SER A 128 3.66 -29.56 -2.01
CA SER A 128 2.52 -28.66 -2.14
C SER A 128 1.57 -29.19 -3.21
N THR A 129 0.51 -29.88 -2.80
CA THR A 129 -0.62 -30.18 -3.66
C THR A 129 -1.29 -28.85 -3.99
N SER A 130 -1.66 -28.66 -5.25
CA SER A 130 -2.17 -27.40 -5.81
C SER A 130 -3.39 -26.80 -5.07
N SER A 131 -4.05 -27.56 -4.19
CA SER A 131 -5.13 -27.09 -3.30
C SER A 131 -4.64 -26.28 -2.10
N TYR A 132 -3.39 -26.47 -1.64
CA TYR A 132 -2.77 -25.65 -0.59
C TYR A 132 -2.09 -24.40 -1.13
N ARG A 133 -2.05 -24.24 -2.45
CA ARG A 133 -1.96 -22.91 -3.07
C ARG A 133 -3.29 -22.20 -2.82
N PHE A 134 -3.51 -21.69 -1.61
CA PHE A 134 -4.09 -20.35 -1.57
C PHE A 134 -3.21 -19.52 -2.50
N LYS A 135 -3.84 -18.79 -3.43
CA LYS A 135 -3.22 -18.09 -4.57
C LYS A 135 -2.25 -16.97 -4.11
N ALA A 136 -1.28 -17.25 -3.25
CA ALA A 136 -0.15 -16.39 -2.92
C ALA A 136 0.82 -16.25 -4.11
N SER A 137 0.57 -16.95 -5.22
CA SER A 137 1.25 -16.79 -6.51
C SER A 137 0.38 -16.14 -7.60
N ALA A 138 -0.62 -15.33 -7.22
CA ALA A 138 -1.41 -14.56 -8.18
C ALA A 138 -1.24 -13.04 -8.03
N LEU A 139 0.01 -12.55 -7.93
CA LEU A 139 0.34 -11.22 -8.47
C LEU A 139 0.72 -11.28 -9.96
N GLY A 140 0.90 -12.49 -10.52
CA GLY A 140 1.19 -12.70 -11.95
C GLY A 140 0.03 -13.20 -12.81
N ASN A 141 -1.15 -13.42 -12.22
CA ASN A 141 -2.33 -13.84 -12.99
C ASN A 141 -3.50 -12.90 -12.69
N LYS A 142 -3.57 -11.83 -13.49
CA LYS A 142 -4.84 -11.20 -13.85
C LYS A 142 -5.82 -12.33 -14.19
N ASN A 143 -6.85 -12.51 -13.36
CA ASN A 143 -8.10 -13.26 -13.57
C ASN A 143 -8.49 -14.12 -12.34
N ASN A 144 -9.66 -13.80 -11.80
CA ASN A 144 -10.52 -14.65 -10.96
C ASN A 144 -10.22 -14.69 -9.47
N ILE A 145 -10.21 -13.53 -8.82
CA ILE A 145 -10.80 -13.44 -7.49
C ILE A 145 -12.08 -12.64 -7.65
N LYS A 146 -13.21 -13.34 -7.61
CA LYS A 146 -14.52 -12.70 -7.58
C LYS A 146 -14.68 -12.09 -6.19
N LEU A 147 -14.32 -10.81 -6.03
CA LEU A 147 -14.68 -10.05 -4.84
C LEU A 147 -16.18 -10.20 -4.65
N ASN A 148 -16.63 -10.55 -3.44
CA ASN A 148 -18.05 -10.49 -3.16
C ASN A 148 -18.42 -9.01 -3.03
N ILE A 149 -19.24 -8.53 -3.95
CA ILE A 149 -19.61 -7.12 -4.10
C ILE A 149 -21.13 -7.02 -4.25
N GLU A 150 -21.86 -7.51 -3.27
CA GLU A 150 -23.32 -7.67 -3.37
C GLU A 150 -24.06 -6.32 -3.50
N HIS A 151 -23.44 -5.24 -3.02
CA HIS A 151 -24.01 -3.90 -3.00
C HIS A 151 -23.40 -2.97 -4.06
N ALA A 152 -22.68 -3.53 -5.05
CA ALA A 152 -22.09 -2.75 -6.12
C ALA A 152 -22.33 -3.37 -7.51
N GLU A 153 -22.63 -2.51 -8.47
CA GLU A 153 -22.81 -2.88 -9.88
C GLU A 153 -21.51 -2.62 -10.64
N PRO A 154 -20.92 -3.61 -11.34
CA PRO A 154 -19.71 -3.40 -12.12
C PRO A 154 -19.99 -2.53 -13.33
N VAL A 155 -19.12 -1.55 -13.56
CA VAL A 155 -19.08 -0.72 -14.77
C VAL A 155 -17.97 -1.23 -15.69
N ASP A 156 -16.80 -1.47 -15.10
CA ASP A 156 -15.60 -2.00 -15.74
C ASP A 156 -14.81 -2.80 -14.68
N ASP A 157 -13.69 -3.41 -15.05
CA ASP A 157 -12.99 -4.40 -14.23
C ASP A 157 -12.51 -3.88 -12.86
N ILE A 158 -12.24 -2.58 -12.71
CA ILE A 158 -11.95 -1.93 -11.40
C ILE A 158 -12.92 -0.81 -11.02
N PHE A 159 -14.04 -0.68 -11.75
CA PHE A 159 -14.98 0.43 -11.58
C PHE A 159 -16.36 -0.08 -11.25
N TYR A 160 -16.98 0.52 -10.24
CA TYR A 160 -18.29 0.10 -9.74
C TYR A 160 -19.21 1.29 -9.47
N LEU A 161 -20.51 1.00 -9.44
CA LEU A 161 -21.55 1.89 -8.97
C LEU A 161 -22.14 1.35 -7.67
N ILE A 162 -22.39 2.25 -6.71
CA ILE A 162 -23.17 1.96 -5.50
C ILE A 162 -24.26 3.00 -5.31
N ASN A 163 -25.12 2.80 -4.30
CA ASN A 163 -26.21 3.72 -3.96
C ASN A 163 -27.08 4.08 -5.17
N ASN A 164 -27.57 3.06 -5.88
CA ASN A 164 -28.40 3.20 -7.08
C ASN A 164 -27.75 4.06 -8.19
N GLY A 165 -26.44 3.92 -8.38
CA GLY A 165 -25.70 4.62 -9.43
C GLY A 165 -25.25 6.04 -9.10
N THR A 166 -25.51 6.53 -7.89
CA THR A 166 -25.16 7.92 -7.52
C THR A 166 -23.68 8.10 -7.12
N VAL A 167 -23.01 7.02 -6.72
CA VAL A 167 -21.60 7.06 -6.29
C VAL A 167 -20.79 6.07 -7.12
N GLY A 168 -19.73 6.58 -7.75
CA GLY A 168 -18.75 5.77 -8.44
C GLY A 168 -17.65 5.30 -7.48
N VAL A 169 -17.15 4.09 -7.71
CA VAL A 169 -16.00 3.52 -6.98
C VAL A 169 -14.93 3.18 -8.01
N ALA A 170 -13.71 3.66 -7.79
CA ALA A 170 -12.52 3.26 -8.52
C ALA A 170 -11.60 2.49 -7.57
N VAL A 171 -11.42 1.20 -7.81
CA VAL A 171 -10.50 0.36 -7.04
C VAL A 171 -9.13 0.43 -7.71
N ILE A 172 -8.13 1.00 -7.04
CA ILE A 172 -6.78 1.13 -7.60
C ILE A 172 -5.89 0.17 -6.79
N PRO A 173 -5.75 -1.09 -7.24
CA PRO A 173 -5.11 -2.15 -6.44
C PRO A 173 -3.58 -2.09 -6.44
N ASP A 174 -3.00 -1.37 -7.39
CA ASP A 174 -1.57 -1.15 -7.53
C ASP A 174 -1.32 0.14 -8.33
N GLU A 175 -0.06 0.55 -8.39
CA GLU A 175 0.42 1.62 -9.24
C GLU A 175 1.24 0.99 -10.38
N SER A 176 0.64 0.03 -11.10
CA SER A 176 1.31 -0.65 -12.22
C SER A 176 1.67 0.32 -13.35
N ASP A 177 2.91 0.23 -13.80
CA ASP A 177 3.39 1.01 -14.92
C ASP A 177 2.78 0.53 -16.24
N GLY A 178 2.52 1.50 -17.11
CA GLY A 178 2.15 1.24 -18.49
C GLY A 178 0.95 2.05 -18.94
N TYR A 179 1.07 2.56 -20.15
CA TYR A 179 0.02 3.29 -20.87
C TYR A 179 -1.36 2.61 -20.81
N TRP A 180 -1.41 1.27 -20.89
CA TRP A 180 -2.66 0.51 -20.84
C TRP A 180 -3.42 0.67 -19.51
N TYR A 181 -2.70 0.82 -18.39
CA TYR A 181 -3.31 0.98 -17.08
C TYR A 181 -3.85 2.41 -16.90
N MET A 182 -3.08 3.41 -17.35
CA MET A 182 -3.53 4.81 -17.37
C MET A 182 -4.73 5.02 -18.28
N GLN A 183 -4.73 4.40 -19.46
CA GLN A 183 -5.86 4.42 -20.38
C GLN A 183 -7.10 3.84 -19.70
N ARG A 184 -6.97 2.69 -19.05
CA ARG A 184 -8.06 2.07 -18.30
C ARG A 184 -8.58 2.96 -17.16
N LEU A 185 -7.69 3.65 -16.43
CA LEU A 185 -8.07 4.61 -15.40
C LEU A 185 -8.86 5.78 -15.99
N ALA A 186 -8.38 6.37 -17.08
CA ALA A 186 -9.05 7.46 -17.77
C ALA A 186 -10.41 7.06 -18.33
N ASP A 187 -10.49 5.91 -19.02
CA ASP A 187 -11.70 5.40 -19.63
C ASP A 187 -12.77 5.05 -18.58
N GLY A 188 -12.38 4.38 -17.49
CA GLY A 188 -13.33 4.02 -16.44
C GLY A 188 -13.85 5.21 -15.64
N LEU A 189 -12.99 6.20 -15.33
CA LEU A 189 -13.46 7.46 -14.74
C LEU A 189 -14.37 8.24 -15.70
N ALA A 190 -14.07 8.22 -17.00
CA ALA A 190 -14.94 8.82 -18.01
C ALA A 190 -16.30 8.13 -18.08
N GLN A 191 -16.36 6.79 -17.99
CA GLN A 191 -17.61 6.03 -17.91
C GLN A 191 -18.42 6.40 -16.67
N LEU A 192 -17.80 6.44 -15.48
CA LEU A 192 -18.48 6.86 -14.24
C LEU A 192 -19.02 8.29 -14.35
N ASN A 193 -18.27 9.21 -14.96
CA ASN A 193 -18.70 10.58 -15.18
C ASN A 193 -19.87 10.67 -16.18
N GLN A 194 -19.86 9.88 -17.27
CA GLN A 194 -20.97 9.76 -18.23
C GLN A 194 -22.24 9.20 -17.61
N LEU A 195 -22.10 8.29 -16.63
CA LEU A 195 -23.20 7.72 -15.84
C LEU A 195 -23.76 8.68 -14.79
N ASN A 196 -23.30 9.94 -14.75
CA ASN A 196 -23.77 10.98 -13.83
C ASN A 196 -23.62 10.62 -12.35
N THR A 197 -22.52 9.95 -11.98
CA THR A 197 -22.16 9.74 -10.57
C THR A 197 -21.77 11.05 -9.88
N GLU A 198 -22.41 11.37 -8.77
CA GLU A 198 -22.23 12.64 -8.04
C GLU A 198 -20.98 12.65 -7.18
N LYS A 199 -20.55 11.48 -6.72
CA LYS A 199 -19.45 11.27 -5.81
C LYS A 199 -18.53 10.17 -6.30
N LEU A 200 -17.28 10.20 -5.84
CA LEU A 200 -16.26 9.22 -6.19
C LEU A 200 -15.56 8.69 -4.93
N ILE A 201 -15.48 7.37 -4.82
CA ILE A 201 -14.64 6.68 -3.84
C ILE A 201 -13.40 6.17 -4.57
N LEU A 202 -12.22 6.57 -4.09
CA LEU A 202 -10.95 5.97 -4.48
C LEU A 202 -10.60 4.90 -3.46
N ASP A 203 -10.80 3.63 -3.83
CA ASP A 203 -10.42 2.51 -2.98
C ASP A 203 -8.96 2.11 -3.25
N MET A 204 -8.10 2.54 -2.33
CA MET A 204 -6.67 2.30 -2.30
C MET A 204 -6.33 1.22 -1.25
N SER A 205 -7.31 0.42 -0.82
CA SER A 205 -7.07 -0.70 0.07
C SER A 205 -6.22 -1.75 -0.62
N ASN A 206 -5.19 -2.24 0.07
CA ASN A 206 -4.22 -3.22 -0.45
C ASN A 206 -3.31 -2.71 -1.58
N ASN A 207 -3.33 -1.42 -1.90
CA ASN A 207 -2.43 -0.86 -2.89
C ASN A 207 -1.02 -0.71 -2.34
N PHE A 208 -0.12 -1.62 -2.73
CA PHE A 208 1.26 -1.65 -2.24
C PHE A 208 2.19 -0.67 -2.99
N GLY A 209 1.65 0.23 -3.80
CA GLY A 209 2.43 1.07 -4.70
C GLY A 209 2.73 0.36 -6.03
N GLY A 210 3.88 0.66 -6.61
CA GLY A 210 4.29 0.18 -7.92
C GLY A 210 5.65 0.72 -8.33
N ASP A 211 6.06 0.40 -9.54
CA ASP A 211 7.43 0.60 -10.01
C ASP A 211 7.70 2.08 -10.40
N ASP A 212 6.69 2.82 -10.88
CA ASP A 212 6.77 4.24 -11.23
C ASP A 212 5.71 5.10 -10.53
N THR A 213 6.09 6.35 -10.31
CA THR A 213 5.26 7.47 -9.86
C THR A 213 4.24 7.97 -10.90
N SER A 214 4.35 7.52 -12.16
CA SER A 214 3.55 8.03 -13.27
C SER A 214 2.05 7.86 -13.05
N VAL A 215 1.58 6.72 -12.50
CA VAL A 215 0.15 6.51 -12.17
C VAL A 215 -0.35 7.54 -11.16
N SER A 216 0.44 7.83 -10.13
CA SER A 216 0.09 8.79 -9.09
C SER A 216 0.03 10.24 -9.63
N ILE A 217 0.98 10.63 -10.48
CA ILE A 217 0.99 11.94 -11.14
C ILE A 217 -0.17 12.07 -12.11
N PHE A 218 -0.37 11.04 -12.95
CA PHE A 218 -1.44 10.97 -13.92
C PHE A 218 -2.80 11.07 -13.24
N THR A 219 -3.06 10.29 -12.20
CA THR A 219 -4.32 10.32 -11.44
C THR A 219 -4.59 11.69 -10.82
N THR A 220 -3.55 12.35 -10.28
CA THR A 220 -3.68 13.71 -9.73
C THR A 220 -4.08 14.73 -10.81
N LEU A 221 -3.41 14.69 -11.96
CA LEU A 221 -3.69 15.58 -13.08
C LEU A 221 -5.04 15.32 -13.72
N LEU A 222 -5.40 14.05 -13.84
CA LEU A 222 -6.65 13.59 -14.40
C LEU A 222 -7.86 14.08 -13.58
N LEU A 223 -7.76 14.04 -12.25
CA LEU A 223 -8.85 14.48 -11.36
C LEU A 223 -8.93 16.00 -11.17
N PHE A 224 -7.80 16.71 -11.13
CA PHE A 224 -7.79 18.11 -10.67
C PHE A 224 -7.17 19.13 -11.64
N GLN A 225 -6.58 18.70 -12.76
CA GLN A 225 -6.04 19.56 -13.83
C GLN A 225 -5.31 20.83 -13.34
N SER A 226 -4.45 20.68 -12.33
CA SER A 226 -4.00 21.82 -11.52
C SER A 226 -2.70 22.46 -12.02
N ARG A 227 -2.04 23.25 -11.17
CA ARG A 227 -0.76 23.93 -11.40
C ARG A 227 0.38 23.20 -10.67
N LYS A 228 1.56 23.11 -11.31
CA LYS A 228 2.78 22.49 -10.76
C LYS A 228 3.14 23.03 -9.36
N PRO A 229 3.74 22.21 -8.47
CA PRO A 229 4.05 20.78 -8.65
C PRO A 229 2.83 19.89 -8.46
N TYR A 230 2.77 18.76 -9.16
CA TYR A 230 1.64 17.81 -9.14
C TYR A 230 1.85 16.64 -8.17
N PHE A 231 2.99 16.63 -7.48
CA PHE A 231 3.43 15.52 -6.64
C PHE A 231 4.51 16.01 -5.67
N PHE A 232 4.86 15.18 -4.69
CA PHE A 232 5.93 15.52 -3.77
C PHE A 232 7.31 15.47 -4.45
N PRO A 233 8.20 16.45 -4.17
CA PRO A 233 9.57 16.38 -4.62
C PRO A 233 10.33 15.26 -3.90
N THR A 234 11.34 14.73 -4.57
CA THR A 234 12.23 13.72 -4.01
C THR A 234 13.68 14.15 -4.11
N SER A 235 14.53 13.66 -3.22
CA SER A 235 15.99 13.75 -3.35
C SER A 235 16.55 12.37 -3.62
N ILE A 236 17.49 12.27 -4.57
CA ILE A 236 18.28 11.07 -4.80
C ILE A 236 19.61 11.20 -4.08
N ASN A 237 20.11 10.12 -3.47
CA ASN A 237 21.41 10.13 -2.83
C ASN A 237 22.53 10.21 -3.87
N ILE A 238 23.35 11.27 -3.81
CA ILE A 238 24.44 11.51 -4.75
C ILE A 238 25.78 11.42 -4.02
N ASN A 239 26.70 10.67 -4.59
CA ASN A 239 28.03 10.45 -4.03
C ASN A 239 29.10 10.39 -5.13
N ASN A 240 30.36 10.22 -4.74
CA ASN A 240 31.48 10.23 -5.69
C ASN A 240 31.43 9.12 -6.75
N PHE A 241 30.69 8.02 -6.52
CA PHE A 241 30.51 6.95 -7.50
C PHE A 241 29.44 7.27 -8.53
N THR A 242 28.38 7.99 -8.13
CA THR A 242 27.25 8.29 -9.03
C THR A 242 27.48 9.55 -9.86
N ILE A 243 28.30 10.50 -9.39
CA ILE A 243 28.63 11.74 -10.13
C ILE A 243 29.16 11.49 -11.56
N PRO A 244 30.13 10.58 -11.80
CA PRO A 244 30.59 10.29 -13.16
C PRO A 244 29.48 9.72 -14.06
N VAL A 245 28.58 8.90 -13.50
CA VAL A 245 27.43 8.33 -14.22
C VAL A 245 26.44 9.41 -14.63
N ILE A 246 26.07 10.29 -13.69
CA ILE A 246 25.17 11.42 -13.95
C ILE A 246 25.72 12.30 -15.08
N LYS A 247 27.02 12.63 -15.04
CA LYS A 247 27.67 13.43 -16.08
C LYS A 247 27.64 12.73 -17.43
N LYS A 248 27.99 11.45 -17.46
CA LYS A 248 27.93 10.62 -18.67
C LYS A 248 26.51 10.61 -19.23
N ASN A 249 25.50 10.28 -18.42
CA ASN A 249 24.11 10.20 -18.87
C ASN A 249 23.61 11.53 -19.42
N PHE A 250 23.98 12.65 -18.81
CA PHE A 250 23.67 13.98 -19.32
C PHE A 250 24.29 14.23 -20.71
N ASP A 251 25.57 13.90 -20.88
CA ASP A 251 26.31 14.13 -22.12
C ASP A 251 25.85 13.20 -23.25
N THR A 252 25.60 11.93 -22.94
CA THR A 252 25.26 10.90 -23.94
C THR A 252 23.77 10.74 -24.19
N HIS A 253 22.91 11.37 -23.38
CA HIS A 253 21.46 11.15 -23.41
C HIS A 253 21.11 9.66 -23.36
N SER A 254 21.86 8.90 -22.54
CA SER A 254 21.72 7.44 -22.45
C SER A 254 20.66 7.02 -21.45
N ASP A 255 20.16 5.80 -21.64
CA ASP A 255 19.24 5.00 -20.80
C ASP A 255 18.22 5.78 -19.94
N GLU A 256 16.98 5.81 -20.41
CA GLU A 256 15.84 6.44 -19.71
C GLU A 256 15.51 5.73 -18.38
N PHE A 257 15.95 4.48 -18.20
CA PHE A 257 15.68 3.67 -17.00
C PHE A 257 16.74 3.81 -15.90
N ASP A 258 17.83 4.56 -16.13
CA ASP A 258 18.82 4.84 -15.08
C ASP A 258 18.29 5.90 -14.12
N ILE A 259 18.14 5.55 -12.83
CA ILE A 259 17.70 6.46 -11.77
C ILE A 259 18.56 7.72 -11.63
N TYR A 260 19.80 7.69 -12.13
CA TYR A 260 20.74 8.81 -12.14
C TYR A 260 20.74 9.58 -13.47
N ASN A 261 19.80 9.32 -14.37
CA ASN A 261 19.61 10.07 -15.60
C ASN A 261 18.86 11.40 -15.34
N PRO A 262 19.49 12.57 -15.55
CA PRO A 262 18.82 13.85 -15.32
C PRO A 262 17.61 14.13 -16.22
N TYR A 263 17.48 13.44 -17.35
CA TYR A 263 16.36 13.64 -18.29
C TYR A 263 15.05 13.01 -17.80
N SER A 264 15.12 12.07 -16.86
CA SER A 264 13.95 11.42 -16.26
C SER A 264 13.27 12.29 -15.17
N TYR A 265 13.78 13.50 -14.94
CA TYR A 265 13.34 14.37 -13.86
C TYR A 265 13.26 15.85 -14.25
N LEU A 266 12.48 16.60 -13.47
CA LEU A 266 12.42 18.05 -13.50
C LEU A 266 12.95 18.65 -12.20
N SER A 267 13.45 19.87 -12.26
CA SER A 267 13.91 20.60 -11.08
C SER A 267 12.73 21.07 -10.22
N PHE A 268 12.79 20.85 -8.91
CA PHE A 268 11.86 21.47 -7.97
C PHE A 268 12.36 22.87 -7.57
N PRO A 269 11.48 23.89 -7.42
CA PRO A 269 10.03 23.85 -7.64
C PRO A 269 9.61 24.26 -9.05
N SER A 270 10.56 24.58 -9.94
CA SER A 270 10.26 25.18 -11.24
C SER A 270 9.48 24.25 -12.16
N GLY A 271 9.72 22.95 -12.06
CA GLY A 271 9.21 21.94 -12.98
C GLY A 271 9.82 22.04 -14.38
N GLU A 272 11.02 22.61 -14.49
CA GLU A 272 11.79 22.72 -15.74
C GLU A 272 12.90 21.66 -15.82
N PRO A 273 13.27 21.19 -17.02
CA PRO A 273 14.39 20.27 -17.21
C PRO A 273 15.72 20.85 -16.70
N PHE A 274 16.62 19.97 -16.25
CA PHE A 274 17.96 20.36 -15.83
C PHE A 274 18.81 20.81 -17.03
N LYS A 275 19.53 21.92 -16.89
CA LYS A 275 20.36 22.48 -17.98
C LYS A 275 21.73 21.83 -18.10
N ASN A 276 22.19 21.20 -17.02
CA ASN A 276 23.46 20.49 -16.95
C ASN A 276 23.48 19.53 -15.73
N ALA A 277 24.39 18.56 -15.76
CA ALA A 277 24.59 17.61 -14.66
C ALA A 277 24.86 18.28 -13.30
N SER A 278 25.49 19.46 -13.26
CA SER A 278 25.80 20.13 -11.99
C SER A 278 24.53 20.67 -11.31
N GLU A 279 23.54 21.11 -12.08
CA GLU A 279 22.23 21.52 -11.57
C GLU A 279 21.47 20.33 -10.99
N PHE A 280 21.52 19.16 -11.65
CA PHE A 280 20.92 17.92 -11.15
C PHE A 280 21.60 17.43 -9.88
N ILE A 281 22.93 17.53 -9.79
CA ILE A 281 23.70 17.12 -8.62
C ILE A 281 23.42 18.04 -7.42
N GLY A 282 23.37 19.35 -7.65
CA GLY A 282 23.13 20.32 -6.60
C GLY A 282 24.29 20.45 -5.60
N PRO A 283 24.07 21.21 -4.51
CA PRO A 283 25.07 21.39 -3.47
C PRO A 283 25.20 20.14 -2.58
N LEU A 284 26.39 19.53 -2.53
CA LEU A 284 26.68 18.31 -1.74
C LEU A 284 26.81 18.55 -0.21
N THR A 285 26.33 19.68 0.30
CA THR A 285 26.68 20.14 1.66
C THR A 285 25.88 19.49 2.79
N ASN A 286 24.79 18.78 2.48
CA ASN A 286 24.02 17.92 3.38
C ASN A 286 23.55 16.75 2.53
N LEU A 287 23.36 15.55 3.09
CA LEU A 287 23.06 14.27 2.39
C LEU A 287 21.88 14.29 1.38
N THR A 288 21.21 15.42 1.23
CA THR A 288 20.18 15.75 0.24
C THR A 288 20.79 16.49 -0.96
N SER A 289 20.63 15.95 -2.17
CA SER A 289 20.98 16.61 -3.42
C SER A 289 19.96 17.67 -3.81
N SER A 290 20.02 18.19 -5.05
CA SER A 290 18.90 18.94 -5.62
C SER A 290 17.59 18.15 -5.49
N LEU A 291 16.46 18.86 -5.37
CA LEU A 291 15.14 18.23 -5.34
C LEU A 291 14.60 18.04 -6.75
N HIS A 292 14.03 16.87 -6.99
CA HIS A 292 13.56 16.39 -8.28
C HIS A 292 12.05 16.15 -8.26
N LEU A 293 11.40 16.38 -9.39
CA LEU A 293 10.02 15.97 -9.68
C LEU A 293 10.06 14.93 -10.80
N ASN A 294 9.26 13.87 -10.70
CA ASN A 294 9.11 12.94 -11.83
C ASN A 294 8.25 13.56 -12.94
N THR A 295 8.46 13.04 -14.14
CA THR A 295 7.71 13.41 -15.35
C THR A 295 6.76 12.31 -15.76
N LEU A 296 5.70 12.70 -16.46
CA LEU A 296 4.94 11.75 -17.27
C LEU A 296 5.62 11.54 -18.62
N TYR A 297 5.45 10.35 -19.18
CA TYR A 297 5.88 10.04 -20.54
C TYR A 297 5.02 10.79 -21.58
N PRO A 298 5.52 11.01 -22.82
CA PRO A 298 4.81 11.77 -23.84
C PRO A 298 3.42 11.25 -24.21
N ASP A 299 3.25 9.93 -24.23
CA ASP A 299 1.99 9.24 -24.50
C ASP A 299 0.98 9.41 -23.36
N GLU A 300 1.44 9.38 -22.11
CA GLU A 300 0.63 9.65 -20.92
C GLU A 300 0.14 11.12 -20.91
N LEU A 301 1.01 12.06 -21.26
CA LEU A 301 0.63 13.47 -21.45
C LEU A 301 -0.39 13.63 -22.58
N GLN A 302 -0.23 12.91 -23.69
CA GLN A 302 -1.18 12.93 -24.79
C GLN A 302 -2.55 12.39 -24.34
N LEU A 303 -2.57 11.29 -23.56
CA LEU A 303 -3.78 10.72 -23.00
C LEU A 303 -4.49 11.69 -22.05
N LEU A 304 -3.75 12.36 -21.16
CA LEU A 304 -4.30 13.42 -20.30
C LEU A 304 -4.93 14.55 -21.11
N ASN A 305 -4.21 15.05 -22.12
CA ASN A 305 -4.68 16.16 -22.96
C ASN A 305 -5.94 15.80 -23.77
N ASN A 306 -6.12 14.53 -24.10
CA ASN A 306 -7.30 14.03 -24.81
C ASN A 306 -8.47 13.72 -23.88
N THR A 307 -8.25 13.70 -22.56
CA THR A 307 -9.28 13.36 -21.58
C THR A 307 -9.96 14.62 -21.08
N SER A 308 -11.30 14.64 -21.17
CA SER A 308 -12.09 15.78 -20.70
C SER A 308 -12.05 15.88 -19.17
N PRO A 309 -12.07 17.10 -18.59
CA PRO A 309 -12.15 17.28 -17.16
C PRO A 309 -13.39 16.58 -16.56
N PHE A 310 -13.23 16.01 -15.38
CA PHE A 310 -14.34 15.43 -14.63
C PHE A 310 -15.03 16.46 -13.75
N ARG A 311 -16.31 16.19 -13.43
CA ARG A 311 -17.15 17.14 -12.66
C ARG A 311 -16.91 17.12 -11.16
N TRP A 312 -16.25 16.08 -10.65
CA TRP A 312 -16.00 15.93 -9.21
C TRP A 312 -14.99 16.97 -8.73
N THR A 313 -15.31 17.60 -7.61
CA THR A 313 -14.38 18.41 -6.84
C THR A 313 -13.78 17.58 -5.71
N SER A 314 -12.82 18.15 -4.96
CA SER A 314 -12.24 17.42 -3.83
C SER A 314 -13.26 17.09 -2.72
N ASP A 315 -14.32 17.87 -2.57
CA ASP A 315 -15.45 17.60 -1.66
C ASP A 315 -16.37 16.47 -2.15
N ASP A 316 -16.21 16.05 -3.41
CA ASP A 316 -16.94 14.95 -4.02
C ASP A 316 -16.16 13.62 -4.00
N ILE A 317 -14.92 13.65 -3.49
CA ILE A 317 -14.00 12.51 -3.49
C ILE A 317 -13.67 12.10 -2.05
N ILE A 318 -13.63 10.79 -1.79
CA ILE A 318 -13.10 10.23 -0.55
C ILE A 318 -12.16 9.06 -0.86
N ILE A 319 -11.05 8.99 -0.14
CA ILE A 319 -10.08 7.90 -0.25
C ILE A 319 -10.37 6.89 0.85
N ILE A 320 -10.44 5.61 0.52
CA ILE A 320 -10.51 4.51 1.48
C ILE A 320 -9.26 3.63 1.35
N THR A 321 -8.73 3.22 2.49
CA THR A 321 -7.58 2.31 2.58
C THR A 321 -7.58 1.57 3.90
N ASN A 322 -6.94 0.41 3.94
CA ASN A 322 -6.69 -0.35 5.16
C ASN A 322 -5.28 -0.10 5.74
N GLY A 323 -4.63 0.97 5.30
CA GLY A 323 -3.28 1.36 5.72
C GLY A 323 -2.15 0.70 4.93
N PHE A 324 -2.48 -0.17 3.97
CA PHE A 324 -1.50 -0.85 3.11
C PHE A 324 -1.10 0.00 1.91
N CYS A 325 -1.65 1.21 1.80
CA CYS A 325 -1.24 2.21 0.83
C CYS A 325 0.20 2.62 1.12
N VAL A 326 1.16 2.02 0.40
CA VAL A 326 2.60 2.28 0.53
C VAL A 326 3.22 2.86 -0.74
N ASP A 327 4.46 3.35 -0.62
CA ASP A 327 5.24 3.94 -1.70
C ASP A 327 4.45 4.96 -2.54
N LYS A 328 4.19 4.68 -3.83
CA LYS A 328 3.55 5.59 -4.77
C LYS A 328 2.10 5.88 -4.37
N CYS A 329 1.37 4.86 -3.90
CA CYS A 329 0.04 5.04 -3.32
C CYS A 329 0.07 6.01 -2.13
N ALA A 330 1.04 5.84 -1.23
CA ALA A 330 1.17 6.70 -0.06
C ALA A 330 1.44 8.14 -0.46
N LEU A 331 2.30 8.37 -1.46
CA LEU A 331 2.53 9.71 -2.01
C LEU A 331 1.27 10.30 -2.65
N LEU A 332 0.54 9.54 -3.48
CA LEU A 332 -0.72 9.99 -4.10
C LEU A 332 -1.73 10.42 -3.02
N THR A 333 -2.03 9.52 -2.09
CA THR A 333 -3.06 9.75 -1.08
C THR A 333 -2.68 10.90 -0.13
N LEU A 334 -1.41 11.01 0.27
CA LEU A 334 -0.92 12.14 1.06
C LEU A 334 -1.04 13.45 0.29
N PHE A 335 -0.72 13.44 -1.01
CA PHE A 335 -0.76 14.63 -1.86
C PHE A 335 -2.20 15.12 -2.03
N LEU A 336 -3.11 14.21 -2.37
CA LEU A 336 -4.55 14.49 -2.50
C LEU A 336 -5.14 15.02 -1.19
N SER A 337 -4.81 14.38 -0.06
CA SER A 337 -5.27 14.82 1.25
C SER A 337 -4.67 16.17 1.68
N LYS A 338 -3.40 16.44 1.38
CA LYS A 338 -2.73 17.68 1.79
C LYS A 338 -3.12 18.88 0.93
N PHE A 339 -3.01 18.77 -0.38
CA PHE A 339 -3.13 19.91 -1.29
C PHE A 339 -4.55 20.09 -1.82
N TYR A 340 -5.30 19.01 -2.04
CA TYR A 340 -6.69 19.09 -2.50
C TYR A 340 -7.71 18.92 -1.39
N LYS A 341 -7.27 18.56 -0.17
CA LYS A 341 -8.15 18.35 0.99
C LYS A 341 -9.16 17.20 0.77
N VAL A 342 -8.81 16.23 -0.08
CA VAL A 342 -9.59 15.01 -0.23
C VAL A 342 -9.61 14.27 1.10
N LYS A 343 -10.82 13.91 1.56
CA LYS A 343 -11.00 13.25 2.85
C LYS A 343 -10.54 11.80 2.78
N THR A 344 -10.09 11.26 3.91
CA THR A 344 -9.55 9.90 3.98
C THR A 344 -10.27 9.04 5.03
N ILE A 345 -10.39 7.76 4.72
CA ILE A 345 -10.91 6.71 5.61
C ILE A 345 -9.81 5.66 5.76
N ALA A 346 -9.45 5.37 7.01
CA ALA A 346 -8.68 4.17 7.32
C ALA A 346 -9.60 3.09 7.89
N VAL A 347 -9.55 1.89 7.31
CA VAL A 347 -10.37 0.73 7.68
C VAL A 347 -9.60 -0.19 8.62
N GLY A 348 -10.24 -0.64 9.69
CA GLY A 348 -9.66 -1.59 10.64
C GLY A 348 -8.81 -0.93 11.71
N GLY A 349 -7.70 -1.58 12.07
CA GLY A 349 -6.83 -1.17 13.17
C GLY A 349 -7.42 -1.46 14.55
N LEU A 350 -6.78 -0.88 15.56
CA LEU A 350 -7.20 -1.01 16.96
C LEU A 350 -8.35 -0.05 17.27
N LEU A 351 -9.28 -0.49 18.12
CA LEU A 351 -10.40 0.33 18.57
C LEU A 351 -9.88 1.55 19.33
N ASP A 352 -10.47 2.72 19.05
CA ASP A 352 -10.14 4.01 19.67
C ASP A 352 -8.68 4.49 19.50
N THR A 353 -7.92 3.87 18.60
CA THR A 353 -6.56 4.30 18.21
C THR A 353 -6.59 4.97 16.84
N PRO A 354 -6.02 6.18 16.67
CA PRO A 354 -5.79 6.75 15.35
C PRO A 354 -4.91 5.83 14.50
N MET A 355 -5.13 5.80 13.19
CA MET A 355 -4.27 5.05 12.28
C MET A 355 -4.19 5.78 10.96
N SER A 356 -3.03 5.65 10.34
CA SER A 356 -2.71 6.29 9.10
C SER A 356 -3.46 5.67 7.94
N PHE A 357 -3.76 6.51 6.95
CA PHE A 357 -4.27 6.07 5.66
C PHE A 357 -3.12 5.80 4.66
N SER A 358 -1.89 6.13 5.03
CA SER A 358 -0.69 5.96 4.22
C SER A 358 0.47 5.50 5.08
N THR A 359 1.34 4.68 4.52
CA THR A 359 2.53 4.14 5.19
C THR A 359 3.73 4.26 4.25
N ASN A 360 4.93 4.61 4.73
CA ASN A 360 6.18 4.59 3.95
C ASN A 360 6.12 5.29 2.57
N PRO A 361 5.85 6.61 2.52
CA PRO A 361 5.77 7.36 1.27
C PRO A 361 7.11 7.56 0.56
N GLY A 362 7.26 6.94 -0.60
CA GLY A 362 8.14 7.40 -1.67
C GLY A 362 9.62 7.06 -1.57
N GLY A 363 10.04 6.35 -0.52
CA GLY A 363 11.41 5.90 -0.38
C GLY A 363 11.75 4.81 -1.39
N SER A 364 12.56 5.10 -2.41
CA SER A 364 13.12 4.03 -3.24
C SER A 364 14.30 3.38 -2.51
N ILE A 365 14.25 2.07 -2.43
CA ILE A 365 15.35 1.23 -1.94
C ILE A 365 16.02 0.54 -3.12
N THR A 366 17.30 0.27 -2.98
CA THR A 366 18.04 -0.57 -3.93
C THR A 366 19.13 -1.34 -3.19
N SER A 367 19.81 -2.25 -3.87
CA SER A 367 20.95 -2.95 -3.30
C SER A 367 22.27 -2.31 -3.69
N THR A 368 23.30 -2.56 -2.88
CA THR A 368 24.68 -2.14 -3.18
C THR A 368 25.16 -2.65 -4.54
N ASN A 369 24.68 -3.81 -4.99
CA ASN A 369 25.06 -4.39 -6.27
C ASN A 369 24.49 -3.60 -7.45
N VAL A 370 23.24 -3.14 -7.37
CA VAL A 370 22.64 -2.27 -8.40
C VAL A 370 23.39 -0.93 -8.50
N ILE A 371 23.78 -0.35 -7.35
CA ILE A 371 24.58 0.89 -7.33
C ILE A 371 25.95 0.67 -7.98
N ALA A 372 26.65 -0.41 -7.62
CA ALA A 372 27.96 -0.75 -8.17
C ALA A 372 27.88 -1.02 -9.69
N HIS A 373 26.85 -1.75 -10.13
CA HIS A 373 26.58 -2.01 -11.54
C HIS A 373 26.33 -0.71 -12.31
N SER A 374 25.46 0.17 -11.78
CA SER A 374 25.17 1.48 -12.38
C SER A 374 26.43 2.36 -12.43
N ALA A 375 27.30 2.26 -11.42
CA ALA A 375 28.61 2.93 -11.39
C ALA A 375 29.64 2.34 -12.37
N GLY A 376 29.32 1.24 -13.06
CA GLY A 376 30.23 0.54 -13.97
C GLY A 376 31.37 -0.19 -13.24
N ASP A 377 31.22 -0.42 -11.93
CA ASP A 377 32.17 -1.19 -11.16
C ASP A 377 32.02 -2.69 -11.50
N LYS A 378 33.15 -3.37 -11.61
CA LYS A 378 33.23 -4.82 -11.87
C LYS A 378 33.56 -5.56 -10.59
N THR A 379 33.01 -5.10 -9.46
CA THR A 379 33.11 -5.84 -8.21
C THR A 379 32.68 -7.28 -8.47
N PRO A 380 33.51 -8.29 -8.16
CA PRO A 380 33.10 -9.68 -8.26
C PRO A 380 31.81 -9.84 -7.47
N ASP A 381 30.82 -10.54 -8.04
CA ASP A 381 29.53 -10.77 -7.41
C ASP A 381 29.75 -11.13 -5.93
N LEU A 382 29.43 -10.17 -5.05
CA LEU A 382 29.38 -10.45 -3.62
C LEU A 382 28.35 -11.56 -3.46
N PRO A 383 28.52 -12.51 -2.51
CA PRO A 383 27.54 -13.57 -2.32
C PRO A 383 26.13 -12.98 -2.27
N GLU A 384 25.30 -13.31 -3.28
CA GLU A 384 24.00 -12.70 -3.61
C GLU A 384 22.98 -12.73 -2.45
N ILE A 385 23.27 -13.49 -1.40
CA ILE A 385 22.32 -13.92 -0.38
C ILE A 385 22.21 -12.91 0.78
N ASN A 386 23.08 -11.89 0.86
CA ASN A 386 23.01 -10.84 1.90
C ASN A 386 23.28 -9.44 1.32
N GLU A 387 22.57 -9.08 0.25
CA GLU A 387 22.64 -7.73 -0.30
C GLU A 387 22.19 -6.69 0.74
N LEU A 388 23.02 -5.67 0.97
CA LEU A 388 22.63 -4.55 1.80
C LEU A 388 21.63 -3.69 1.02
N ILE A 389 20.39 -3.66 1.51
CA ILE A 389 19.34 -2.78 1.00
C ILE A 389 19.53 -1.39 1.60
N LEU A 390 19.58 -0.37 0.75
CA LEU A 390 19.81 1.02 1.10
C LEU A 390 18.72 1.90 0.49
N THR A 391 18.25 2.88 1.26
CA THR A 391 17.43 3.97 0.73
C THR A 391 18.29 4.87 -0.14
N ILE A 392 17.92 4.99 -1.42
CA ILE A 392 18.60 5.83 -2.41
C ILE A 392 17.79 7.05 -2.81
N ARG A 393 16.51 7.09 -2.44
CA ARG A 393 15.61 8.19 -2.75
C ARG A 393 14.70 8.45 -1.58
N GLU A 394 14.48 9.72 -1.28
CA GLU A 394 13.60 10.17 -0.20
C GLU A 394 12.58 11.17 -0.74
N ALA A 395 11.35 11.14 -0.24
CA ALA A 395 10.31 12.10 -0.59
C ALA A 395 10.16 13.19 0.48
N TYR A 396 9.90 14.42 0.05
CA TYR A 396 9.88 15.61 0.89
C TYR A 396 8.51 16.27 0.90
N ASP A 397 8.06 16.64 2.10
CA ASP A 397 6.90 17.48 2.28
C ASP A 397 7.25 18.95 1.97
N PHE A 398 6.27 19.75 1.53
CA PHE A 398 6.47 21.18 1.26
C PHE A 398 5.23 22.04 1.58
N ASN A 399 5.43 23.34 1.76
CA ASN A 399 4.38 24.31 2.02
C ASN A 399 3.91 25.04 0.74
N ASN A 400 2.93 25.94 0.85
CA ASN A 400 2.39 26.67 -0.31
C ASN A 400 3.42 27.61 -0.99
N ASP A 401 4.52 27.93 -0.31
CA ASP A 401 5.64 28.73 -0.85
C ASP A 401 6.72 27.84 -1.49
N ASN A 402 6.43 26.54 -1.68
CA ASN A 402 7.36 25.53 -2.20
C ASN A 402 8.64 25.35 -1.37
N ILE A 403 8.56 25.59 -0.07
CA ILE A 403 9.66 25.35 0.87
C ILE A 403 9.44 23.97 1.49
N THR A 404 10.47 23.11 1.47
CA THR A 404 10.40 21.79 2.08
C THR A 404 10.30 21.88 3.60
N THR A 405 9.44 21.05 4.19
CA THR A 405 9.13 21.07 5.63
C THR A 405 9.59 19.82 6.38
N GLY A 406 9.98 18.76 5.67
CA GLY A 406 10.52 17.54 6.26
C GLY A 406 10.45 16.34 5.33
N VAL A 407 11.09 15.24 5.74
CA VAL A 407 11.04 13.95 5.03
C VAL A 407 9.72 13.25 5.31
N LEU A 408 9.03 12.80 4.26
CA LEU A 408 7.72 12.16 4.38
C LEU A 408 7.79 10.75 5.00
N GLU A 409 8.93 10.07 4.89
CA GLU A 409 9.13 8.69 5.37
C GLU A 409 8.80 8.54 6.87
N TYR A 410 8.92 9.61 7.66
CA TYR A 410 8.65 9.61 9.10
C TYR A 410 7.32 10.26 9.48
N LEU A 411 6.48 10.61 8.50
CA LEU A 411 5.21 11.28 8.74
C LEU A 411 4.12 10.28 9.15
N PHE A 412 3.61 10.43 10.37
CA PHE A 412 2.34 9.85 10.75
C PHE A 412 1.21 10.84 10.46
N LYS A 413 0.28 10.48 9.58
CA LYS A 413 -0.93 11.26 9.31
C LYS A 413 -2.17 10.39 9.49
N PRO A 414 -2.99 10.61 10.54
CA PRO A 414 -4.20 9.83 10.74
C PRO A 414 -5.24 10.15 9.66
N ALA A 415 -6.11 9.18 9.38
CA ALA A 415 -7.26 9.41 8.50
C ALA A 415 -8.31 10.35 9.14
N ASP A 416 -9.08 11.05 8.31
CA ASP A 416 -10.18 11.92 8.77
C ASP A 416 -11.30 11.10 9.43
N TYR A 417 -11.53 9.89 8.91
CA TYR A 417 -12.52 8.96 9.42
C TYR A 417 -11.96 7.55 9.62
N ARG A 418 -12.66 6.81 10.46
CA ARG A 418 -12.38 5.41 10.77
C ARG A 418 -13.60 4.56 10.42
N LEU A 419 -13.38 3.49 9.66
CA LEU A 419 -14.31 2.36 9.57
C LEU A 419 -13.67 1.14 10.21
N TYR A 420 -14.48 0.24 10.75
CA TYR A 420 -14.00 -0.99 11.37
C TYR A 420 -14.56 -2.20 10.65
N TYR A 421 -13.74 -3.25 10.54
CA TYR A 421 -14.22 -4.54 10.12
C TYR A 421 -15.30 -5.07 11.11
N ASN A 422 -16.26 -5.77 10.56
CA ASN A 422 -17.27 -6.57 11.20
C ASN A 422 -17.51 -7.82 10.35
N GLU A 423 -18.31 -8.75 10.84
CA GLU A 423 -18.58 -10.01 10.15
C GLU A 423 -18.99 -9.80 8.68
N LYS A 424 -19.89 -8.85 8.40
CA LYS A 424 -20.42 -8.65 7.05
C LYS A 424 -19.43 -7.96 6.12
N ASN A 425 -18.85 -6.85 6.55
CA ASN A 425 -17.99 -6.04 5.67
C ASN A 425 -16.56 -6.60 5.51
N ALA A 426 -16.18 -7.61 6.33
CA ALA A 426 -14.99 -8.41 6.09
C ALA A 426 -15.18 -9.38 4.91
N TRP A 427 -16.41 -9.84 4.66
CA TRP A 427 -16.76 -10.73 3.55
C TRP A 427 -17.21 -9.99 2.29
N ASP A 428 -17.91 -8.88 2.46
CA ASP A 428 -18.38 -8.02 1.37
C ASP A 428 -17.80 -6.62 1.51
N LEU A 429 -16.78 -6.32 0.70
CA LEU A 429 -16.10 -5.02 0.70
C LEU A 429 -17.02 -3.88 0.22
N SER A 430 -18.06 -4.19 -0.57
CA SER A 430 -18.98 -3.15 -1.05
C SER A 430 -19.75 -2.47 0.09
N LEU A 431 -19.89 -3.13 1.23
CA LEU A 431 -20.45 -2.52 2.45
C LEU A 431 -19.54 -1.41 3.00
N LEU A 432 -18.21 -1.52 2.87
CA LEU A 432 -17.31 -0.43 3.24
C LEU A 432 -17.48 0.77 2.30
N TRP A 433 -17.75 0.53 1.02
CA TRP A 433 -18.03 1.60 0.06
C TRP A 433 -19.36 2.30 0.37
N VAL A 434 -20.40 1.54 0.76
CA VAL A 434 -21.67 2.11 1.22
C VAL A 434 -21.47 2.99 2.46
N ASP A 435 -20.69 2.51 3.44
CA ASP A 435 -20.36 3.29 4.65
C ASP A 435 -19.53 4.55 4.31
N ALA A 436 -18.58 4.44 3.39
CA ALA A 436 -17.78 5.57 2.90
C ALA A 436 -18.65 6.63 2.19
N ALA A 437 -19.58 6.20 1.34
CA ALA A 437 -20.52 7.09 0.67
C ALA A 437 -21.42 7.84 1.68
N ASN A 438 -21.84 7.17 2.75
CA ASN A 438 -22.61 7.81 3.82
C ASN A 438 -21.79 8.90 4.55
N LEU A 439 -20.49 8.70 4.75
CA LEU A 439 -19.61 9.71 5.32
C LEU A 439 -19.42 10.90 4.37
N LEU A 440 -19.28 10.63 3.07
CA LEU A 440 -19.12 11.65 2.04
C LEU A 440 -20.39 12.51 1.87
N ASN A 441 -21.57 11.92 2.07
CA ASN A 441 -22.86 12.61 2.00
C ASN A 441 -23.24 13.41 3.26
N LYS A 442 -22.56 13.20 4.40
CA LYS A 442 -22.78 14.00 5.60
C LYS A 442 -22.25 15.42 5.37
N LYS A 443 -23.13 16.35 4.98
CA LYS A 443 -22.88 17.78 5.16
C LYS A 443 -22.62 18.03 6.64
N LEU A 444 -21.41 18.45 6.98
CA LEU A 444 -21.07 18.98 8.30
C LEU A 444 -21.92 20.24 8.53
N TYR A 445 -23.10 20.07 9.11
CA TYR A 445 -23.80 21.17 9.74
C TYR A 445 -22.96 21.57 10.94
N PHE A 446 -22.14 22.61 10.78
CA PHE A 446 -21.59 23.37 11.90
C PHE A 446 -22.79 23.93 12.69
N PHE A 447 -23.21 23.21 13.72
CA PHE A 447 -24.03 23.79 14.78
C PHE A 447 -23.13 24.78 15.54
N PHE A 448 -23.16 26.05 15.15
CA PHE A 448 -22.79 27.14 16.03
C PHE A 448 -23.75 27.09 17.24
N PHE A 449 -23.31 26.50 18.35
CA PHE A 449 -23.89 26.83 19.65
C PHE A 449 -23.45 28.26 19.98
N PHE A 450 -24.26 29.24 19.58
CA PHE A 450 -24.25 30.53 20.26
C PHE A 450 -24.78 30.29 21.68
N ASN A 451 -23.86 30.31 22.63
CA ASN A 451 -24.19 30.38 24.05
C ASN A 451 -24.80 31.77 24.32
N ASN A 452 -26.12 31.87 24.21
CA ASN A 452 -26.87 32.99 24.78
C ASN A 452 -27.02 32.75 26.28
N SER A 453 -26.03 33.19 27.04
CA SER A 453 -26.16 33.45 28.48
C SER A 453 -26.28 34.95 28.70
N SER A 454 -27.48 35.49 28.46
CA SER A 454 -27.91 36.75 29.05
C SER A 454 -28.63 36.49 30.36
N PHE A 455 -28.05 37.08 31.40
CA PHE A 455 -28.47 37.11 32.80
C PHE A 455 -29.91 37.60 33.01
N PHE A 456 -30.64 36.92 33.90
CA PHE A 456 -31.63 37.52 34.79
C PHE A 456 -31.67 36.72 36.11
N ASN A 457 -30.94 37.21 37.11
CA ASN A 457 -31.40 37.53 38.47
C ASN A 457 -30.24 38.07 39.30
#